data_AF-A0A939H6E3-F1
#
_entry.id   AF-A0A939H6E3-F1
#
_cell.length_a   1.000
_cell.length_b   1.000
_cell.length_c   1.000
_cell.angle_alpha   90.00
_cell.angle_beta   90.00
_cell.angle_gamma   90.00
#
_symmetry.space_group_name_H-M   'P 1'
#
loop_
_entity.id
_entity.type
_entity.pdbx_description
1 polymer ?
#
loop_
_entity_poly.entity_id
_entity_poly.type
_entity_poly.pdbx_seq_one_letter_code
_entity_poly.pdbx_strand_id
1 'polypeptide(L)'
;MYVLSERAKKTIESKYLKEVIFSKVDVVDLNNSNDIQVYWVMTPLLESDCIDIGKSSILDEDVVIDLVLSKERLPASSNYFSITNKPSFFVSSERFKENWQAAQLIGLDFDVIELK
;
A
#
# COMPACT_ATOMS: atom_id res chain seq x y z
N MET A 1 -5.59 -2.36 -1.10
CA MET A 1 -5.92 -1.20 -1.93
C MET A 1 -6.16 -0.04 -0.98
N TYR A 2 -5.68 1.17 -1.26
CA TYR A 2 -5.94 2.31 -0.36
C TYR A 2 -6.89 3.30 -0.99
N VAL A 3 -7.88 3.73 -0.20
CA VAL A 3 -8.75 4.87 -0.50
C VAL A 3 -8.15 6.10 0.15
N LEU A 4 -7.88 7.12 -0.65
CA LEU A 4 -7.14 8.32 -0.29
C LEU A 4 -8.03 9.55 -0.44
N SER A 5 -7.89 10.49 0.50
CA SER A 5 -8.38 11.85 0.28
C SER A 5 -7.57 12.55 -0.83
N GLU A 6 -8.13 13.60 -1.42
CA GLU A 6 -7.43 14.47 -2.38
C GLU A 6 -6.08 14.99 -1.82
N ARG A 7 -6.06 15.34 -0.53
CA ARG A 7 -4.84 15.80 0.16
C ARG A 7 -3.78 14.70 0.19
N ALA A 8 -4.17 13.49 0.61
CA ALA A 8 -3.25 12.35 0.67
C ALA A 8 -2.69 12.01 -0.72
N LYS A 9 -3.55 11.98 -1.73
CA LYS A 9 -3.15 11.78 -3.13
C LYS A 9 -2.12 12.81 -3.58
N LYS A 10 -2.36 14.11 -3.39
CA LYS A 10 -1.41 15.17 -3.75
C LYS A 10 -0.05 15.06 -3.04
N THR A 11 -0.03 14.61 -1.79
CA THR A 11 1.21 14.44 -1.01
C THR A 11 2.14 13.40 -1.62
N ILE A 12 1.59 12.31 -2.15
CA ILE A 12 2.38 11.17 -2.62
C ILE A 12 2.49 11.10 -4.15
N GLU A 13 1.52 11.68 -4.90
CA GLU A 13 1.41 11.53 -6.35
C GLU A 13 2.73 11.80 -7.07
N SER A 14 3.35 12.97 -6.86
CA SER A 14 4.59 13.37 -7.55
C SER A 14 5.80 12.45 -7.29
N LYS A 15 5.76 11.65 -6.23
CA LYS A 15 6.86 10.77 -5.81
C LYS A 15 6.72 9.34 -6.33
N TYR A 16 5.51 8.90 -6.61
CA TYR A 16 5.20 7.50 -6.95
C TYR A 16 4.52 7.32 -8.32
N LEU A 17 4.47 8.36 -9.17
CA LEU A 17 3.81 8.32 -10.50
C LEU A 17 4.19 7.12 -11.39
N LYS A 18 5.39 6.55 -11.22
CA LYS A 18 5.87 5.40 -12.00
C LYS A 18 5.50 4.04 -11.41
N GLU A 19 4.99 4.01 -10.18
CA GLU A 19 4.76 2.79 -9.40
C GLU A 19 3.29 2.60 -9.05
N VAL A 20 2.45 3.64 -9.17
CA VAL A 20 1.03 3.57 -8.83
C VAL A 20 0.14 4.22 -9.88
N ILE A 21 -1.09 3.69 -9.99
CA ILE A 21 -2.21 4.34 -10.67
C ILE A 21 -3.11 4.98 -9.61
N PHE A 22 -3.53 6.21 -9.85
CA PHE A 22 -4.59 6.87 -9.09
C PHE A 22 -5.89 6.87 -9.89
N SER A 23 -6.91 6.20 -9.37
CA SER A 23 -8.26 6.19 -9.94
C SER A 23 -9.17 7.03 -9.08
N LYS A 24 -9.80 8.06 -9.66
CA LYS A 24 -10.81 8.84 -8.95
C LYS A 24 -12.06 7.98 -8.75
N VAL A 25 -12.61 7.98 -7.54
CA VAL A 25 -13.83 7.28 -7.19
C VAL A 25 -14.78 8.22 -6.45
N ASP A 26 -16.06 8.13 -6.80
CA ASP A 26 -17.12 8.83 -6.09
C ASP A 26 -17.70 7.86 -5.05
N VAL A 27 -17.58 8.19 -3.78
CA VAL A 27 -18.13 7.43 -2.66
C VAL A 27 -19.47 8.04 -2.28
N VAL A 28 -20.51 7.21 -2.29
CA VAL A 28 -21.89 7.63 -1.98
C VAL A 28 -22.26 7.09 -0.61
N ASP A 29 -22.79 7.94 0.26
CA ASP A 29 -23.42 7.46 1.50
C ASP A 29 -24.71 6.71 1.15
N LEU A 30 -24.79 5.43 1.53
CA LEU A 30 -25.96 4.58 1.28
C LEU A 30 -27.22 5.09 2.00
N ASN A 31 -27.06 5.88 3.06
CA ASN A 31 -28.16 6.50 3.80
C ASN A 31 -28.51 7.91 3.29
N ASN A 32 -27.66 8.50 2.46
CA ASN A 32 -27.85 9.82 1.88
C ASN A 32 -27.20 9.90 0.50
N SER A 33 -27.96 9.51 -0.52
CA SER A 33 -27.49 9.47 -1.92
C SER A 33 -27.07 10.84 -2.49
N ASN A 34 -27.34 11.93 -1.77
CA ASN A 34 -26.94 13.28 -2.16
C ASN A 34 -25.59 13.70 -1.58
N ASP A 35 -25.01 12.93 -0.64
CA ASP A 35 -23.66 13.15 -0.15
C ASP A 35 -22.67 12.31 -0.98
N ILE A 36 -22.10 12.95 -2.01
CA ILE A 36 -21.06 12.36 -2.85
C ILE A 36 -19.72 12.92 -2.39
N GLN A 37 -18.87 12.05 -1.88
CA GLN A 37 -17.50 12.38 -1.48
C GLN A 37 -16.51 11.80 -2.47
N VAL A 38 -15.61 12.66 -2.97
CA VAL A 38 -14.58 12.26 -3.93
C VAL A 38 -13.37 11.70 -3.17
N TYR A 39 -13.01 10.47 -3.52
CA TYR A 39 -11.79 9.83 -3.07
C TYR A 39 -10.93 9.34 -4.24
N TRP A 40 -9.74 8.86 -3.93
CA TRP A 40 -8.81 8.30 -4.90
C TRP A 40 -8.38 6.92 -4.46
N VAL A 41 -8.47 5.95 -5.37
CA VAL A 41 -7.91 4.62 -5.17
C VAL A 41 -6.47 4.63 -5.67
N MET A 42 -5.54 4.25 -4.80
CA MET A 42 -4.14 4.00 -5.16
C MET A 42 -3.90 2.51 -5.39
N THR A 43 -3.55 2.16 -6.62
CA THR A 43 -3.27 0.79 -7.05
C THR A 43 -1.81 0.68 -7.48
N PRO A 44 -1.01 -0.23 -6.90
CA PRO A 44 0.34 -0.50 -7.38
C PRO A 44 0.33 -1.03 -8.83
N LEU A 45 1.33 -0.63 -9.61
CA LEU A 45 1.58 -1.15 -10.96
C LEU A 45 2.41 -2.42 -10.94
N LEU A 46 3.19 -2.61 -9.88
CA LEU A 46 4.11 -3.72 -9.72
C LEU A 46 3.61 -4.68 -8.66
N GLU A 47 3.83 -5.95 -8.95
CA GLU A 47 3.51 -7.06 -8.09
C GLU A 47 4.73 -7.98 -7.98
N SER A 48 4.93 -8.60 -6.83
CA SER A 48 6.09 -9.47 -6.58
C SER A 48 5.74 -10.64 -5.64
N ASP A 49 6.24 -11.82 -5.98
CA ASP A 49 6.27 -12.98 -5.10
C ASP A 49 7.60 -13.01 -4.31
N CYS A 50 7.72 -12.13 -3.32
CA CYS A 50 8.93 -11.95 -2.55
C CYS A 50 8.89 -12.58 -1.15
N ILE A 51 7.80 -13.21 -0.72
CA ILE A 51 7.71 -13.81 0.61
C ILE A 51 8.64 -15.02 0.72
N ASP A 52 9.57 -15.01 1.67
CA ASP A 52 10.36 -16.17 2.06
C ASP A 52 9.52 -17.07 3.00
N ILE A 53 8.81 -18.03 2.40
CA ILE A 53 7.91 -18.95 3.13
C ILE A 53 8.68 -19.77 4.18
N GLY A 54 9.97 -20.07 3.95
CA GLY A 54 10.77 -20.85 4.88
C GLY A 54 11.16 -20.09 6.16
N LYS A 55 11.13 -18.75 6.11
CA LYS A 55 11.46 -17.87 7.25
C LYS A 55 10.27 -17.08 7.79
N SER A 56 9.18 -17.01 7.04
CA SER A 56 7.96 -16.32 7.45
C SER A 56 7.08 -17.22 8.31
N SER A 57 6.40 -16.64 9.29
CA SER A 57 5.39 -17.31 10.12
C SER A 57 4.00 -16.82 9.72
N ILE A 58 3.31 -17.61 8.90
CA ILE A 58 1.98 -17.31 8.37
C ILE A 58 1.00 -18.36 8.91
N LEU A 59 -0.04 -17.91 9.61
CA LEU A 59 -1.09 -18.78 10.17
C LEU A 59 -2.08 -19.20 9.07
N ASP A 60 -2.55 -18.24 8.29
CA ASP A 60 -3.48 -18.47 7.18
C ASP A 60 -3.40 -17.35 6.11
N GLU A 61 -4.42 -17.26 5.23
CA GLU A 61 -4.46 -16.27 4.15
C GLU A 61 -4.49 -14.82 4.66
N ASP A 62 -5.07 -14.58 5.83
CA ASP A 62 -5.31 -13.24 6.39
C ASP A 62 -4.43 -12.94 7.62
N VAL A 63 -3.90 -13.96 8.28
CA VAL A 63 -3.13 -13.83 9.53
C VAL A 63 -1.64 -14.13 9.30
N VAL A 64 -0.84 -13.07 9.40
CA VAL A 64 0.62 -13.12 9.32
C VAL A 64 1.19 -12.71 10.68
N ILE A 65 2.01 -13.58 11.28
CA ILE A 65 2.68 -13.31 12.57
C ILE A 65 4.02 -12.62 12.32
N ASP A 66 4.80 -13.15 11.39
CA ASP A 66 6.10 -12.59 11.00
C ASP A 66 6.27 -12.77 9.49
N LEU A 67 6.63 -11.70 8.79
CA LEU A 67 6.79 -11.69 7.35
C LEU A 67 8.23 -11.40 7.01
N VAL A 68 8.86 -12.29 6.24
CA VAL A 68 10.22 -12.08 5.74
C VAL A 68 10.18 -12.00 4.22
N LEU A 69 10.75 -10.94 3.67
CA LEU A 69 10.83 -10.75 2.22
C LEU A 69 12.25 -11.04 1.72
N SER A 70 12.34 -11.81 0.63
CA SER A 70 13.57 -12.12 -0.07
C SER A 70 13.97 -10.96 -0.97
N LYS A 71 15.12 -10.35 -0.65
CA LYS A 71 15.65 -9.19 -1.38
C LYS A 71 15.85 -9.45 -2.89
N GLU A 72 16.24 -10.66 -3.26
CA GLU A 72 16.50 -11.06 -4.65
C GLU A 72 15.21 -11.13 -5.51
N ARG A 73 14.05 -11.29 -4.87
CA ARG A 73 12.74 -11.36 -5.53
C ARG A 73 11.99 -10.03 -5.53
N LEU A 74 12.53 -9.00 -4.86
CA LEU A 74 11.93 -7.68 -4.85
C LEU A 74 11.97 -7.04 -6.26
N PRO A 75 10.93 -6.28 -6.64
CA PRO A 75 10.95 -5.56 -7.90
C PRO A 75 12.05 -4.49 -7.88
N ALA A 76 12.88 -4.49 -8.93
CA ALA A 76 14.03 -3.59 -9.01
C ALA A 76 13.60 -2.11 -8.93
N SER A 77 14.21 -1.36 -8.01
CA SER A 77 13.98 0.08 -7.82
C SER A 77 12.55 0.48 -7.44
N SER A 78 11.69 -0.46 -7.02
CA SER A 78 10.34 -0.15 -6.58
C SER A 78 10.33 0.29 -5.11
N ASN A 79 9.61 1.37 -4.83
CA ASN A 79 9.33 1.86 -3.48
C ASN A 79 7.91 1.51 -3.02
N TYR A 80 7.10 0.91 -3.88
CA TYR A 80 5.71 0.57 -3.62
C TYR A 80 5.22 -0.53 -4.56
N PHE A 81 4.76 -1.66 -4.01
CA PHE A 81 4.26 -2.81 -4.79
C PHE A 81 3.29 -3.68 -3.96
N SER A 82 2.51 -4.54 -4.62
CA SER A 82 1.68 -5.57 -3.99
C SER A 82 2.34 -6.95 -4.01
N ILE A 83 1.88 -7.85 -3.15
CA ILE A 83 2.37 -9.23 -3.10
C ILE A 83 1.42 -10.16 -3.88
N THR A 84 1.96 -10.96 -4.82
CA THR A 84 1.20 -11.76 -5.81
C THR A 84 0.09 -12.63 -5.24
N ASN A 85 0.28 -13.18 -4.03
CA ASN A 85 -0.68 -14.10 -3.42
C ASN A 85 -1.30 -13.54 -2.12
N LYS A 86 -1.15 -12.23 -1.89
CA LYS A 86 -1.59 -11.54 -0.68
C LYS A 86 -2.12 -10.15 -1.05
N PRO A 87 -3.33 -10.04 -1.64
CA PRO A 87 -3.86 -8.78 -2.19
C PRO A 87 -4.15 -7.71 -1.14
N SER A 88 -4.20 -8.08 0.14
CA SER A 88 -4.30 -7.16 1.28
C SER A 88 -2.94 -6.56 1.69
N PHE A 89 -1.82 -7.12 1.23
CA PHE A 89 -0.48 -6.70 1.62
C PHE A 89 0.13 -5.76 0.58
N PHE A 90 0.59 -4.61 1.07
CA PHE A 90 1.27 -3.58 0.30
C PHE A 90 2.60 -3.28 0.96
N VAL A 91 3.67 -3.35 0.19
CA VAL A 91 5.02 -3.06 0.69
C VAL A 91 5.40 -1.69 0.19
N SER A 92 5.88 -0.84 1.10
CA SER A 92 6.37 0.50 0.79
C SER A 92 7.73 0.76 1.42
N SER A 93 8.56 1.61 0.82
CA SER A 93 9.82 2.03 1.44
C SER A 93 9.59 2.88 2.69
N GLU A 94 10.56 2.91 3.60
CA GLU A 94 10.52 3.75 4.81
C GLU A 94 10.26 5.23 4.49
N ARG A 95 10.81 5.71 3.37
CA ARG A 95 10.58 7.06 2.85
C ARG A 95 9.10 7.36 2.58
N PHE A 96 8.29 6.37 2.21
CA PHE A 96 6.84 6.54 2.07
C PHE A 96 6.21 6.92 3.42
N LYS A 97 6.54 6.16 4.48
CA LYS A 97 6.09 6.40 5.85
C LYS A 97 6.50 7.79 6.34
N GLU A 98 7.76 8.17 6.13
CA GLU A 98 8.27 9.51 6.48
C GLU A 98 7.47 10.63 5.80
N ASN A 99 7.23 10.49 4.49
CA ASN A 99 6.45 11.47 3.73
C ASN A 99 5.01 11.59 4.23
N TRP A 100 4.40 10.46 4.59
CA TRP A 100 3.04 10.40 5.13
C TRP A 100 2.94 11.10 6.49
N GLN A 101 3.88 10.82 7.39
CA GLN A 101 3.96 11.41 8.73
C GLN A 101 4.28 12.91 8.66
N ALA A 102 5.22 13.32 7.81
CA ALA A 102 5.57 14.73 7.61
C ALA A 102 4.37 15.57 7.11
N ALA A 103 3.49 14.95 6.32
CA ALA A 103 2.26 15.58 5.84
C ALA A 103 1.10 15.54 6.86
N GLN A 104 1.31 14.96 8.05
CA GLN A 104 0.32 14.79 9.12
C GLN A 104 -0.94 14.06 8.63
N LEU A 105 -0.77 13.05 7.79
CA LEU A 105 -1.86 12.20 7.31
C LEU A 105 -2.13 11.07 8.32
N ILE A 106 -3.40 10.77 8.57
CA ILE A 106 -3.86 9.69 9.46
C ILE A 106 -4.44 8.52 8.65
N GLY A 107 -4.68 7.37 9.28
CA GLY A 107 -5.43 6.26 8.69
C GLY A 107 -4.58 5.17 8.02
N LEU A 108 -3.26 5.16 8.24
CA LEU A 108 -2.39 4.04 7.91
C LEU A 108 -1.74 3.51 9.17
N ASP A 109 -1.73 2.18 9.31
CA ASP A 109 -0.86 1.47 10.24
C ASP A 109 0.33 0.91 9.46
N PHE A 110 1.52 0.99 10.06
CA PHE A 110 2.77 0.63 9.40
C PHE A 110 3.54 -0.38 10.23
N ASP A 111 3.44 -1.65 9.84
CA ASP A 111 4.30 -2.70 10.36
C ASP A 111 5.68 -2.65 9.67
N VAL A 112 6.73 -2.80 10.48
CA VAL A 112 8.11 -2.85 9.99
C VAL A 112 8.46 -4.28 9.63
N ILE A 113 8.86 -4.50 8.38
CA ILE A 113 9.25 -5.81 7.86
C ILE A 113 10.78 -5.88 7.74
N GLU A 114 11.40 -6.92 8.30
CA GLU A 114 12.84 -7.15 8.17
C GLU A 114 13.19 -7.76 6.80
N LEU A 115 14.19 -7.19 6.12
CA LEU A 115 14.79 -7.76 4.92
C LEU A 115 15.96 -8.67 5.32
N LYS A 116 15.91 -9.96 4.97
CA LYS A 116 16.95 -10.96 5.30
C LYS A 116 17.49 -11.66 4.05
#